data_AF-A0A6B3CKS7-F1
#
_entry.id   AF-A0A6B3CKS7-F1
#
_cell.length_a   1.000
_cell.length_b   1.000
_cell.length_c   1.000
_cell.angle_alpha   90.00
_cell.angle_beta   90.00
_cell.angle_gamma   90.00
#
_symmetry.space_group_name_H-M   'P 1'
#
loop_
_entity.id
_entity.type
_entity.pdbx_description
1 polymer ?
#
loop_
_entity_poly.entity_id
_entity_poly.type
_entity_poly.pdbx_seq_one_letter_code
_entity_poly.pdbx_strand_id
1 'polypeptide(L)'
;DPLQTAMREFEEETGWRPDSLEHVVTYQPMVGMVDSPHEIYVGKGAKLVGEPTDLEEAGHIAWVPLADIPGLMARGELMGSGTLVALLHVLASRGTGTSPTAAA
;
A
#
# COMPACT_ATOMS: atom_id res chain seq x y z
N ASP A 1 -7.93 -16.72 1.39
CA ASP A 1 -6.48 -16.59 1.20
C ASP A 1 -6.15 -15.11 1.22
N PRO A 2 -5.29 -14.62 2.13
CA PRO A 2 -5.01 -13.19 2.29
C PRO A 2 -4.60 -12.48 0.99
N LEU A 3 -3.82 -13.15 0.14
CA LEU A 3 -3.41 -12.61 -1.17
C LEU A 3 -4.60 -12.41 -2.12
N GLN A 4 -5.51 -13.40 -2.20
CA GLN A 4 -6.72 -13.27 -3.03
C GLN A 4 -7.65 -12.16 -2.51
N THR A 5 -7.76 -12.03 -1.18
CA THR A 5 -8.52 -10.94 -0.56
C THR A 5 -7.91 -9.60 -0.93
N ALA A 6 -6.60 -9.41 -0.75
CA ALA A 6 -5.91 -8.16 -1.06
C ALA A 6 -6.05 -7.77 -2.55
N MET A 7 -6.01 -8.73 -3.47
CA MET A 7 -6.23 -8.46 -4.90
C MET A 7 -7.67 -8.00 -5.18
N ARG A 8 -8.67 -8.67 -4.58
CA ARG A 8 -10.08 -8.33 -4.75
C ARG A 8 -10.42 -6.96 -4.16
N GLU A 9 -10.07 -6.72 -2.90
CA GLU A 9 -10.38 -5.44 -2.23
C GLU A 9 -9.74 -4.26 -2.95
N PHE A 10 -8.47 -4.39 -3.37
CA PHE A 10 -7.80 -3.32 -4.12
C PHE A 10 -8.56 -2.96 -5.41
N GLU A 11 -9.11 -3.95 -6.11
CA GLU A 11 -9.94 -3.71 -7.30
C GLU A 11 -11.32 -3.15 -6.96
N GLU A 12 -12.01 -3.70 -5.96
CA GLU A 12 -13.37 -3.29 -5.57
C GLU A 12 -13.39 -1.87 -4.99
N GLU A 13 -12.38 -1.48 -4.20
CA GLU A 13 -12.28 -0.16 -3.58
C GLU A 13 -11.70 0.92 -4.50
N THR A 14 -10.83 0.56 -5.44
CA THR A 14 -10.10 1.56 -6.25
C THR A 14 -10.42 1.53 -7.74
N GLY A 15 -10.93 0.41 -8.27
CA GLY A 15 -11.08 0.16 -9.70
C GLY A 15 -9.77 -0.21 -10.41
N TRP A 16 -8.64 -0.31 -9.71
CA TRP A 16 -7.34 -0.65 -10.27
C TRP A 16 -6.96 -2.11 -10.02
N ARG A 17 -6.20 -2.69 -10.95
CA ARG A 17 -5.64 -4.05 -10.80
C ARG A 17 -4.11 -4.04 -10.99
N PRO A 18 -3.33 -4.46 -9.99
CA PRO A 18 -1.87 -4.60 -10.11
C PRO A 18 -1.49 -5.82 -10.96
N ASP A 19 -0.29 -5.80 -11.56
CA ASP A 19 0.25 -6.97 -12.27
C ASP A 19 0.59 -8.11 -11.29
N SER A 20 1.02 -7.75 -10.07
CA SER A 20 1.35 -8.67 -8.98
C SER A 20 1.27 -7.96 -7.63
N LEU A 21 0.99 -8.72 -6.57
CA LEU A 21 1.12 -8.29 -5.17
C LEU A 21 2.22 -9.08 -4.47
N GLU A 22 3.09 -8.38 -3.75
CA GLU A 22 4.14 -8.96 -2.90
C GLU A 22 3.79 -8.72 -1.43
N HIS A 23 3.77 -9.78 -0.61
CA HIS A 23 3.64 -9.63 0.84
C HIS A 23 4.92 -9.01 1.41
N VAL A 24 4.80 -7.94 2.19
CA VAL A 24 5.97 -7.22 2.73
C VAL A 24 6.07 -7.28 4.25
N VAL A 25 4.94 -7.32 4.96
CA VAL A 25 4.93 -7.42 6.42
C VAL A 25 3.57 -7.87 6.94
N THR A 26 3.58 -8.62 8.04
CA THR A 26 2.41 -8.84 8.89
C THR A 26 2.64 -8.15 10.23
N TYR A 27 1.68 -7.37 10.70
CA TYR A 27 1.78 -6.66 11.99
C TYR A 27 0.46 -6.67 12.74
N GLN A 28 0.49 -6.33 14.03
CA GLN A 28 -0.68 -6.22 14.90
C GLN A 28 -0.82 -4.76 15.35
N PRO A 29 -1.87 -4.03 14.95
CA PRO A 29 -2.02 -2.62 15.30
C PRO A 29 -2.33 -2.41 16.79
N MET A 30 -2.90 -3.42 17.45
CA MET A 30 -3.46 -3.30 18.79
C MET A 30 -3.13 -4.52 19.68
N VAL A 31 -1.84 -4.92 19.74
CA VAL A 31 -1.33 -6.14 20.43
C VAL A 31 -1.85 -6.35 21.86
N GLY A 32 -2.17 -5.28 22.59
CA GLY A 32 -2.70 -5.35 23.96
C GLY A 32 -4.23 -5.32 24.09
N MET A 33 -4.97 -5.20 22.99
CA MET A 33 -6.42 -5.02 23.00
C MET A 33 -7.14 -6.07 22.16
N VAL A 34 -6.71 -6.28 20.91
CA VAL A 34 -7.41 -7.15 19.94
C VAL A 34 -6.37 -7.94 19.15
N ASP A 35 -6.59 -9.25 19.07
CA ASP A 35 -5.85 -10.09 18.12
C ASP A 35 -6.35 -9.80 16.70
N SER A 36 -5.57 -9.01 15.96
CA SER A 36 -5.96 -8.42 14.68
C SER A 36 -4.76 -8.31 13.73
N PRO A 37 -4.18 -9.45 13.28
CA PRO A 37 -3.07 -9.40 12.33
C PRO A 37 -3.51 -8.73 11.02
N HIS A 38 -2.72 -7.76 10.57
CA HIS A 38 -2.86 -7.08 9.29
C HIS A 38 -1.70 -7.48 8.39
N GLU A 39 -2.02 -7.95 7.19
CA GLU A 39 -1.07 -8.30 6.15
C GLU A 39 -0.98 -7.18 5.14
N ILE A 40 0.24 -6.67 4.92
CA ILE A 40 0.50 -5.60 3.96
C ILE A 40 1.11 -6.18 2.70
N TYR A 41 0.52 -5.81 1.57
CA TYR A 41 1.00 -6.14 0.24
C TYR A 41 1.39 -4.87 -0.53
N VAL A 42 2.41 -4.98 -1.37
CA VAL A 42 2.81 -3.93 -2.31
C VAL A 42 2.60 -4.41 -3.73
N GLY A 43 1.79 -3.67 -4.49
CA GLY A 43 1.54 -3.90 -5.90
C GLY A 43 2.35 -2.98 -6.80
N LYS A 44 2.66 -3.46 -8.02
CA LYS A 44 3.27 -2.66 -9.10
C LYS A 44 2.49 -2.85 -10.39
N GLY A 45 2.62 -1.88 -11.29
CA GLY A 45 2.03 -1.96 -12.64
C GLY A 45 0.50 -1.89 -12.68
N ALA A 46 -0.11 -1.21 -11.71
CA ALA A 46 -1.57 -1.12 -11.62
C ALA A 46 -2.19 -0.47 -12.86
N LYS A 47 -3.27 -1.08 -13.36
CA LYS A 47 -4.06 -0.62 -14.52
C LYS A 47 -5.50 -0.42 -14.08
N LEU A 48 -6.14 0.64 -14.56
CA LEU A 48 -7.56 0.89 -14.33
C LEU A 48 -8.37 -0.16 -15.10
N VAL A 49 -9.21 -0.92 -14.40
CA VAL A 49 -10.05 -1.99 -14.97
C VAL A 49 -11.54 -1.72 -14.84
N GLY A 50 -11.94 -0.74 -14.03
CA GLY A 50 -13.33 -0.33 -13.86
C GLY A 50 -13.46 0.81 -12.86
N GLU A 51 -14.70 1.20 -12.58
CA GLU A 51 -15.02 2.06 -11.44
C GLU A 51 -15.05 1.23 -10.15
N PRO A 52 -14.75 1.83 -8.98
CA PRO A 52 -14.94 1.18 -7.69
C PRO A 52 -16.36 0.66 -7.53
N THR A 53 -16.49 -0.55 -6.99
CA THR A 53 -17.77 -1.18 -6.68
C THR A 53 -18.13 -1.10 -5.20
N ASP A 54 -17.13 -0.91 -4.33
CA ASP A 54 -17.35 -0.59 -2.92
C ASP A 54 -17.25 0.93 -2.73
N LEU A 55 -18.40 1.58 -2.57
CA LEU A 55 -18.50 3.04 -2.41
C LEU A 55 -18.50 3.48 -0.94
N GLU A 56 -18.60 2.57 0.02
CA GLU A 56 -18.59 2.94 1.44
C GLU A 56 -17.17 3.16 1.95
N GLU A 57 -16.21 2.39 1.44
CA GLU A 57 -14.78 2.55 1.74
C GLU A 57 -14.03 3.40 0.70
N ALA A 58 -14.57 3.56 -0.52
CA ALA A 58 -13.99 4.42 -1.56
C ALA A 58 -14.36 5.89 -1.37
N GLY A 59 -13.45 6.65 -0.75
CA GLY A 59 -13.47 8.11 -0.78
C GLY A 59 -12.97 8.69 -2.12
N HIS A 60 -12.19 9.77 -2.05
CA HIS A 60 -11.52 10.31 -3.22
C HIS A 60 -10.28 9.48 -3.57
N ILE A 61 -10.28 8.87 -4.76
CA ILE A 61 -9.14 8.10 -5.27
C ILE A 61 -8.24 9.02 -6.09
N ALA A 62 -6.97 9.08 -5.70
CA ALA A 62 -5.96 9.85 -6.41
C ALA A 62 -4.61 9.15 -6.36
N TRP A 63 -3.83 9.33 -7.43
CA TRP A 63 -2.41 9.03 -7.43
C TRP A 63 -1.67 10.13 -6.68
N VAL A 64 -0.95 9.75 -5.62
CA VAL A 64 -0.14 10.66 -4.80
C VAL A 64 1.34 10.40 -5.05
N PRO A 65 2.15 11.42 -5.39
CA PRO A 65 3.59 11.26 -5.48
C PRO A 65 4.21 10.79 -4.17
N LEU A 66 5.04 9.74 -4.23
CA LEU A 66 5.72 9.23 -3.04
C LEU A 66 6.62 10.28 -2.34
N ALA A 67 7.05 11.32 -3.07
CA ALA A 67 7.80 12.44 -2.52
C ALA A 67 6.98 13.32 -1.56
N ASP A 68 5.65 13.31 -1.66
CA ASP A 68 4.76 14.12 -0.82
C ASP A 68 4.46 13.45 0.53
N ILE A 69 4.71 12.14 0.63
CA ILE A 69 4.39 11.31 1.79
C ILE A 69 4.99 11.84 3.10
N PRO A 70 6.27 12.25 3.19
CA PRO A 70 6.81 12.82 4.42
C PRO A 70 6.04 14.08 4.88
N GLY A 71 5.59 14.91 3.94
CA GLY A 71 4.80 16.10 4.23
C GLY A 71 3.39 15.76 4.71
N LEU A 72 2.72 14.81 4.06
CA LEU A 72 1.40 14.30 4.47
C LEU A 72 1.45 13.69 5.87
N MET A 73 2.48 12.89 6.14
CA MET A 73 2.73 12.29 7.45
C MET A 73 2.93 13.35 8.54
N ALA A 74 3.76 14.38 8.27
CA ALA A 74 4.03 15.46 9.23
C ALA A 74 2.78 16.28 9.58
N ARG A 75 1.82 16.38 8.66
CA ARG A 75 0.53 17.05 8.88
C ARG A 75 -0.55 16.15 9.50
N GLY A 76 -0.26 14.87 9.70
CA GLY A 76 -1.24 13.92 10.26
C GLY A 76 -2.34 13.50 9.28
N GLU A 77 -2.10 13.65 7.98
CA GLU A 77 -3.09 13.33 6.92
C GLU A 77 -3.07 11.83 6.53
N LEU A 78 -2.26 11.01 7.20
CA LEU A 78 -2.15 9.56 7.01
C LEU A 78 -2.60 8.84 8.29
N MET A 79 -3.91 8.63 8.43
CA MET A 79 -4.51 8.22 9.72
C MET A 79 -4.36 6.73 10.05
N GLY A 80 -4.27 5.86 9.03
CA GLY A 80 -4.23 4.40 9.20
C GLY A 80 -2.83 3.88 9.51
N SER A 81 -2.71 3.01 10.53
CA SER A 81 -1.45 2.33 10.83
C SER A 81 -0.95 1.49 9.64
N GLY A 82 -1.85 0.84 8.90
CA GLY A 82 -1.51 0.03 7.73
C GLY A 82 -0.95 0.89 6.60
N THR A 83 -1.56 2.05 6.36
CA THR A 83 -1.07 3.07 5.41
C THR A 83 0.34 3.53 5.77
N LEU A 84 0.59 3.87 7.04
CA LEU A 84 1.92 4.30 7.49
C LEU A 84 2.97 3.18 7.35
N VAL A 85 2.64 1.96 7.77
CA VAL A 85 3.53 0.79 7.67
C VAL A 85 3.90 0.52 6.20
N ALA A 86 2.91 0.50 5.31
CA ALA A 86 3.13 0.27 3.88
C ALA A 86 4.00 1.36 3.24
N LEU A 87 3.67 2.64 3.48
CA LEU A 87 4.39 3.76 2.88
C LEU A 87 5.83 3.87 3.39
N LEU A 88 6.05 3.67 4.70
CA LEU A 88 7.40 3.66 5.27
C LEU A 88 8.23 2.49 4.75
N HIS A 89 7.65 1.31 4.57
CA HIS A 89 8.32 0.19 3.91
C HIS A 89 8.75 0.59 2.49
N VAL A 90 7.84 1.14 1.67
CA VAL A 90 8.16 1.56 0.30
C VAL A 90 9.26 2.63 0.28
N LEU A 91 9.22 3.63 1.16
CA LEU A 91 10.25 4.68 1.22
C LEU A 91 11.61 4.13 1.64
N ALA A 92 11.67 3.25 2.64
CA ALA A 92 12.91 2.63 3.10
C ALA A 92 13.54 1.70 2.05
N SER A 93 12.71 0.91 1.36
CA SER A 93 13.16 -0.04 0.33
C SER A 93 13.61 0.61 -0.98
N ARG A 94 13.34 1.90 -1.20
CA ARG A 94 13.80 2.62 -2.40
C ARG A 94 15.26 3.09 -2.31
N GLY A 95 15.79 3.29 -1.10
CA GLY A 95 17.19 3.66 -0.89
C GLY A 95 18.17 2.48 -1.02
N THR A 96 17.67 1.25 -1.05
CA THR A 96 18.46 0.01 -1.12
C THR A 96 18.56 -0.56 -2.54
N GLY A 97 18.04 0.14 -3.55
CA GLY A 97 18.24 -0.20 -4.96
C GLY A 97 19.70 -0.03 -5.36
N THR A 98 20.45 -1.13 -5.37
CA THR A 98 21.79 -1.23 -5.94
C THR A 98 21.81 -0.57 -7.32
N SER A 99 22.55 0.52 -7.47
CA SER A 99 22.90 1.03 -8.80
C SER A 99 23.60 -0.10 -9.56
N PRO A 100 23.20 -0.45 -10.79
CA PRO A 100 23.99 -1.39 -11.57
C PRO A 100 25.37 -0.75 -11.76
N THR A 101 26.39 -1.36 -11.16
CA THR A 101 27.79 -1.02 -11.41
C THR A 101 27.98 -1.08 -12.92
N ALA A 102 28.17 0.08 -13.55
CA ALA A 102 28.61 0.15 -14.93
C ALA A 102 29.98 -0.52 -14.99
N ALA A 103 30.03 -1.75 -15.48
CA ALA A 103 31.28 -2.40 -15.84
C ALA A 103 31.84 -1.68 -17.08
N ALA A 104 33.08 -1.22 -16.93
CA ALA A 104 33.90 -0.61 -17.97
C ALA A 104 34.28 -1.60 -19.08
#